data_AF-A0A4Q4HS38-F1
#
_entry.id   AF-A0A4Q4HS38-F1
#
_cell.length_a   1.000
_cell.length_b   1.000
_cell.length_c   1.000
_cell.angle_alpha   90.00
_cell.angle_beta   90.00
_cell.angle_gamma   90.00
#
_symmetry.space_group_name_H-M   'P 1'
#
loop_
_entity.id
_entity.type
_entity.pdbx_description
1 polymer ?
#
loop_
_entity_poly.entity_id
_entity_poly.type
_entity_poly.pdbx_seq_one_letter_code
_entity_poly.pdbx_strand_id
1 'polypeptide(L)'
;NTVVSVVPTHGAVVRADYKTRVGVKVLMTLMRNGKAVPFGSVVTARNGGSSIAGENGQVYLSGMPLSGQVSVKWGSQTTDQCTA
;
A
#
# COMPACT_ATOMS: atom_id res chain seq x y z
N ASN A 1 9.82 5.36 -2.14
CA ASN A 1 11.08 6.11 -2.28
C ASN A 1 11.90 5.96 -1.02
N THR A 2 12.90 5.07 -1.06
CA THR A 2 13.79 4.73 0.06
C THR A 2 15.17 5.38 -0.04
N VAL A 3 15.38 6.29 -1.00
CA VAL A 3 16.61 7.06 -1.14
C VAL A 3 16.24 8.52 -1.38
N VAL A 4 16.66 9.40 -0.48
CA VAL A 4 16.61 10.85 -0.64
C VAL A 4 18.06 11.32 -0.71
N SER A 5 18.47 11.86 -1.86
CA SER A 5 19.78 12.49 -2.01
C SER A 5 19.63 13.99 -1.74
N VAL A 6 20.34 14.51 -0.75
CA VAL A 6 20.45 15.94 -0.44
C VAL A 6 21.90 16.36 -0.62
N VAL A 7 22.13 17.47 -1.32
CA VAL A 7 23.45 18.08 -1.46
C VAL A 7 23.43 19.41 -0.68
N PRO A 8 23.89 19.45 0.58
CA PRO A 8 23.91 20.69 1.34
C PRO A 8 25.15 21.53 0.98
N THR A 9 24.96 22.85 0.85
CA THR A 9 26.04 23.84 0.82
C THR A 9 26.54 24.13 2.26
N HIS A 10 27.70 24.77 2.40
CA HIS A 10 28.29 25.09 3.72
C HIS A 10 27.29 25.82 4.62
N GLY A 11 26.94 25.22 5.77
CA GLY A 11 26.10 25.80 6.81
C GLY A 11 24.60 25.44 6.75
N ALA A 12 24.13 24.66 5.77
CA ALA A 12 22.71 24.32 5.65
C ALA A 12 22.32 23.07 6.48
N VAL A 13 21.33 23.22 7.38
CA VAL A 13 20.64 22.10 8.03
C VAL A 13 19.40 21.76 7.22
N VAL A 14 19.35 20.55 6.65
CA VAL A 14 18.20 20.05 5.87
C VAL A 14 17.46 18.96 6.63
N ARG A 15 16.13 19.11 6.73
CA ARG A 15 15.23 18.11 7.31
C ARG A 15 14.78 17.15 6.21
N ALA A 16 15.32 15.93 6.19
CA ALA A 16 14.82 14.87 5.33
C ALA A 16 13.55 14.26 5.96
N ASP A 17 12.38 14.60 5.41
CA ASP A 17 11.10 14.05 5.84
C ASP A 17 10.95 12.59 5.40
N TYR A 18 11.18 11.65 6.33
CA TYR A 18 10.84 10.25 6.15
C TYR A 18 9.45 9.97 6.73
N LYS A 19 8.47 9.69 5.87
CA LYS A 19 7.17 9.16 6.31
C LYS A 19 7.35 7.73 6.80
N THR A 20 7.69 7.56 8.08
CA THR A 20 7.73 6.26 8.74
C THR A 20 6.32 5.72 8.90
N ARG A 21 6.04 4.57 8.29
CA ARG A 21 4.77 3.85 8.46
C ARG A 21 4.85 3.02 9.74
N VAL A 22 4.38 3.58 10.86
CA VAL A 22 4.32 2.89 12.16
C VAL A 22 3.12 1.94 12.17
N GLY A 23 3.34 0.65 12.39
CA GLY A 23 2.29 -0.38 12.40
C GLY A 23 2.80 -1.74 11.89
N VAL A 24 1.93 -2.74 11.89
CA VAL A 24 2.30 -4.12 11.50
C VAL A 24 2.54 -4.25 10.00
N LYS A 25 3.40 -5.21 9.65
CA LYS A 25 3.62 -5.67 8.27
C LYS A 25 2.72 -6.88 8.04
N VAL A 26 1.92 -6.85 6.99
CA VAL A 26 0.95 -7.91 6.69
C VAL A 26 1.14 -8.36 5.24
N LEU A 27 1.18 -9.67 5.05
CA LEU A 27 1.01 -10.32 3.76
C LEU A 27 -0.34 -11.04 3.80
N MET A 28 -1.23 -10.67 2.90
CA MET A 28 -2.58 -11.25 2.85
C MET A 28 -2.99 -11.58 1.42
N THR A 29 -3.90 -12.53 1.28
CA THR A 29 -4.45 -12.94 -0.02
C THR A 29 -5.87 -12.40 -0.14
N LEU A 30 -6.10 -11.59 -1.17
CA LEU A 30 -7.40 -10.97 -1.43
C LEU A 30 -8.20 -11.80 -2.42
N MET A 31 -9.42 -12.16 -2.01
CA MET A 31 -10.33 -13.01 -2.78
C MET A 31 -11.66 -12.27 -2.98
N ARG A 32 -12.20 -12.35 -4.19
CA ARG A 32 -13.56 -11.91 -4.53
C ARG A 32 -14.32 -13.03 -5.23
N ASN A 33 -15.50 -13.34 -4.71
CA ASN A 33 -16.37 -14.40 -5.24
C ASN A 33 -15.62 -15.74 -5.41
N GLY A 34 -14.74 -16.08 -4.45
CA GLY A 34 -13.94 -17.30 -4.48
C GLY A 34 -12.74 -17.28 -5.45
N LYS A 35 -12.47 -16.17 -6.15
CA LYS A 35 -11.31 -16.01 -7.05
C LYS A 35 -10.36 -14.95 -6.51
N ALA A 36 -9.06 -15.14 -6.73
CA ALA A 36 -8.07 -14.12 -6.40
C ALA A 36 -8.37 -12.82 -7.16
N VAL A 37 -8.10 -11.68 -6.53
CA VAL A 37 -8.16 -10.39 -7.24
C VAL A 37 -7.11 -10.36 -8.35
N PRO A 38 -7.37 -9.68 -9.48
CA PRO A 38 -6.43 -9.65 -10.60
C PRO A 38 -5.06 -9.08 -10.21
N PHE A 39 -4.03 -9.56 -10.89
CA PHE A 39 -2.71 -8.93 -10.86
C PHE A 39 -2.83 -7.43 -11.18
N GLY A 40 -2.06 -6.59 -10.50
CA GLY A 40 -2.07 -5.16 -10.74
C GLY A 40 -3.21 -4.42 -10.03
N SER A 41 -4.06 -5.11 -9.26
CA SER A 41 -5.08 -4.46 -8.42
C SER A 41 -4.41 -3.49 -7.44
N VAL A 42 -4.87 -2.24 -7.42
CA VAL A 42 -4.42 -1.23 -6.48
C VAL A 42 -5.15 -1.42 -5.16
N VAL A 43 -4.40 -1.68 -4.09
CA VAL A 43 -4.91 -1.85 -2.74
C VAL A 43 -4.54 -0.63 -1.91
N THR A 44 -5.54 0.05 -1.35
CA THR A 44 -5.36 1.25 -0.53
C THR A 44 -5.90 0.99 0.86
N ALA A 45 -5.04 1.05 1.87
CA ALA A 45 -5.47 0.98 3.26
C ALA A 45 -5.98 2.35 3.73
N ARG A 46 -7.13 2.39 4.42
CA ARG A 46 -7.75 3.65 4.88
C ARG A 46 -6.83 4.49 5.76
N ASN A 47 -6.01 3.83 6.58
CA ASN A 47 -5.08 4.46 7.53
C ASN A 47 -3.61 4.15 7.20
N GLY A 48 -3.32 3.70 5.97
CA GLY A 48 -2.02 3.14 5.62
C GLY A 48 -1.57 3.46 4.20
N GLY A 49 -0.55 2.73 3.75
CA GLY A 49 -0.03 2.86 2.39
C GLY A 49 -0.92 2.22 1.32
N SER A 50 -0.63 2.55 0.07
CA SER A 50 -1.06 1.77 -1.08
C SER A 50 -0.03 0.72 -1.47
N SER A 51 -0.51 -0.37 -2.07
CA SER A 51 0.28 -1.47 -2.62
C SER A 51 -0.45 -2.08 -3.82
N ILE A 52 0.20 -3.04 -4.48
CA ILE A 52 -0.31 -3.70 -5.68
C ILE A 52 -0.44 -5.20 -5.39
N ALA A 53 -1.53 -5.81 -5.84
CA ALA A 53 -1.72 -7.25 -5.75
C ALA A 53 -0.85 -7.99 -6.79
N GLY A 54 -0.15 -9.02 -6.33
CA GLY A 54 0.56 -9.99 -7.17
C GLY A 54 -0.38 -10.98 -7.87
N GLU A 55 0.18 -11.92 -8.63
CA GLU A 55 -0.58 -12.84 -9.51
C GLU A 55 -1.59 -13.70 -8.75
N ASN A 56 -1.26 -14.10 -7.52
CA ASN A 56 -2.12 -14.91 -6.66
C ASN A 56 -3.07 -14.05 -5.78
N GLY A 57 -3.27 -12.77 -6.11
CA GLY A 57 -4.03 -11.83 -5.28
C GLY A 57 -3.34 -11.48 -3.94
N GLN A 58 -2.06 -11.79 -3.81
CA GLN A 58 -1.28 -11.50 -2.61
C GLN A 58 -0.88 -10.03 -2.57
N VAL A 59 -1.07 -9.39 -1.42
CA VAL A 59 -0.68 -7.99 -1.21
C VAL A 59 0.14 -7.85 0.06
N TYR A 60 1.21 -7.10 -0.04
CA TYR A 60 2.04 -6.69 1.08
C TYR A 60 1.72 -5.26 1.49
N LEU A 61 1.36 -5.06 2.76
CA LEU A 61 1.10 -3.75 3.36
C LEU A 61 1.99 -3.54 4.57
N SER A 62 2.43 -2.30 4.77
CA SER A 62 3.28 -1.89 5.90
C SER A 62 2.67 -0.72 6.65
N GLY A 63 2.84 -0.71 7.98
CA GLY A 63 2.26 0.30 8.87
C GLY A 63 0.75 0.17 9.01
N MET A 64 0.23 -1.05 8.96
CA MET A 64 -1.19 -1.29 9.18
C MET A 64 -1.53 -1.24 10.68
N PRO A 65 -2.71 -0.73 11.06
CA PRO A 65 -3.27 -0.98 12.39
C PRO A 65 -3.60 -2.48 12.56
N LEU A 66 -3.79 -2.95 13.79
CA LEU A 66 -4.18 -4.34 14.08
C LEU A 66 -5.51 -4.76 13.41
N SER A 67 -6.39 -3.79 13.20
CA SER A 67 -7.65 -3.95 12.46
C SER A 67 -7.88 -2.74 11.57
N GLY A 68 -8.38 -2.95 10.37
CA GLY A 68 -8.69 -1.88 9.43
C GLY A 68 -9.34 -2.42 8.17
N GLN A 69 -9.72 -1.52 7.26
CA GLN A 69 -10.28 -1.86 5.96
C GLN A 69 -9.33 -1.42 4.85
N VAL A 70 -9.30 -2.20 3.78
CA VAL A 70 -8.61 -1.90 2.54
C VAL A 70 -9.61 -1.82 1.38
N SER A 71 -9.39 -0.86 0.51
CA SER A 71 -10.11 -0.75 -0.76
C SER A 71 -9.23 -1.30 -1.87
N VAL A 72 -9.79 -2.15 -2.72
CA VAL A 72 -9.10 -2.83 -3.82
C VAL A 72 -9.78 -2.42 -5.12
N LYS A 73 -9.01 -1.97 -6.11
CA LYS A 73 -9.51 -1.53 -7.42
C LYS A 73 -8.61 -2.05 -8.54
N TRP A 74 -9.20 -2.68 -9.55
CA TRP A 74 -8.48 -3.19 -10.74
C TRP A 74 -9.03 -2.69 -12.07
N GLY A 75 -10.10 -1.90 -12.05
CA GLY A 75 -10.71 -1.34 -13.24
C GLY A 75 -11.55 -0.12 -12.90
N SER A 76 -12.17 0.46 -13.93
CA SER A 76 -12.96 1.69 -13.79
C SER A 76 -14.45 1.43 -13.53
N GLN A 77 -14.91 0.19 -13.69
CA GLN A 77 -16.31 -0.15 -13.42
C GLN A 77 -16.55 -0.25 -11.92
N THR A 78 -17.79 -0.01 -11.50
CA THR A 78 -18.21 -0.22 -10.10
C THR A 78 -18.07 -1.68 -9.67
N THR A 79 -18.11 -2.59 -10.64
CA THR A 79 -17.85 -4.02 -10.49
C THR A 79 -16.36 -4.35 -10.44
N ASP A 80 -15.43 -3.41 -10.61
CA ASP A 80 -13.98 -3.67 -10.62
C ASP A 80 -13.29 -3.18 -9.33
N GLN A 81 -14.05 -3.17 -8.25
CA GLN A 81 -13.57 -2.82 -6.92
C GLN A 81 -14.21 -3.69 -5.84
N CYS A 82 -13.50 -3.86 -4.72
CA CYS A 82 -14.05 -4.42 -3.49
C CYS A 82 -13.41 -3.79 -2.25
N THR A 83 -14.03 -4.02 -1.09
CA THR A 83 -13.50 -3.63 0.21
C THR A 83 -13.33 -4.89 1.05
N ALA A 84 -12.19 -5.01 1.73
CA ALA A 84 -11.86 -6.10 2.65
C ALA A 84 -11.42 -5.56 4.00
#